data_AF-A0A5N6XKE6-F1
#
_entry.id   AF-A0A5N6XKE6-F1
#
_cell.length_a   1.000
_cell.length_b   1.000
_cell.length_c   1.000
_cell.angle_alpha   90.00
_cell.angle_beta   90.00
_cell.angle_gamma   90.00
#
_symmetry.space_group_name_H-M   'P 1'
#
loop_
_entity.id
_entity.type
_entity.pdbx_description
1 polymer ?
#
loop_
_entity_poly.entity_id
_entity_poly.type
_entity_poly.pdbx_seq_one_letter_code
_entity_poly.pdbx_strand_id
1 'polypeptide(L)'
;MTSISSALTGEQMDAYFERIQLPKAYGGDQCPALDLSFLCRLQGYPVSAIPYENLSLHYAKDAKVSLDVAELHRKLVQRCRGGYCMEINILFQHVLLFLGFEVYLAGARLFRVGDGKPAAWSGW
;
A
#
# COMPACT_ATOMS: atom_id res chain seq x y z
N MET A 1 -4.42 -20.76 12.38
CA MET A 1 -3.86 -19.67 11.56
C MET A 1 -3.50 -18.56 12.51
N THR A 2 -2.23 -18.16 12.58
CA THR A 2 -1.79 -17.07 13.47
C THR A 2 -2.40 -15.77 12.95
N SER A 3 -3.22 -15.10 13.76
CA SER A 3 -3.78 -13.80 13.39
C SER A 3 -2.63 -12.80 13.27
N ILE A 4 -2.39 -12.30 12.06
CA ILE A 4 -1.38 -11.28 11.80
C ILE A 4 -2.00 -9.94 12.18
N SER A 5 -1.42 -9.23 13.15
CA SER A 5 -1.86 -7.89 13.53
C SER A 5 -1.10 -6.82 12.74
N SER A 6 -1.69 -5.62 12.65
CA SER A 6 -0.98 -4.49 12.06
C SER A 6 0.20 -4.07 12.95
N ALA A 7 1.29 -3.63 12.32
CA ALA A 7 2.43 -2.99 12.98
C ALA A 7 2.29 -1.46 13.03
N LEU A 8 1.22 -0.89 12.46
CA LEU A 8 0.97 0.55 12.47
C LEU A 8 0.39 1.02 13.81
N THR A 9 0.83 2.17 14.28
CA THR A 9 0.23 2.89 15.41
C THR A 9 -0.94 3.76 14.97
N GLY A 10 -1.75 4.25 15.91
CA GLY A 10 -2.81 5.23 15.62
C GLY A 10 -2.29 6.49 14.94
N GLU A 11 -1.18 7.05 15.45
CA GLU A 11 -0.53 8.23 14.84
C GLU A 11 -0.07 7.97 13.41
N GLN A 12 0.48 6.78 13.13
CA GLN A 12 0.86 6.40 11.78
C GLN A 12 -0.35 6.27 10.85
N MET A 13 -1.49 5.78 11.36
CA MET A 13 -2.73 5.70 10.61
C MET A 13 -3.32 7.07 10.30
N ASP A 14 -3.29 8.00 11.26
CA ASP A 14 -3.74 9.37 11.05
C ASP A 14 -2.91 10.05 9.96
N ALA A 15 -1.58 9.96 10.05
CA ALA A 15 -0.69 10.48 9.01
C ALA A 15 -0.91 9.82 7.64
N TYR A 16 -1.25 8.51 7.62
CA TYR A 16 -1.59 7.82 6.38
C TYR A 16 -2.87 8.37 5.75
N PHE A 17 -3.93 8.56 6.54
CA PHE A 17 -5.20 9.12 6.06
C PHE A 17 -5.02 10.55 5.54
N GLU A 18 -4.22 11.38 6.21
CA GLU A 18 -3.83 12.69 5.70
C GLU A 18 -3.08 12.59 4.38
N ARG A 19 -2.11 11.68 4.27
CA ARG A 19 -1.30 11.48 3.06
C ARG A 19 -2.12 11.11 1.83
N ILE A 20 -3.16 10.29 2.01
CA ILE A 20 -4.05 9.88 0.92
C ILE A 20 -5.25 10.82 0.74
N GLN A 21 -5.35 11.86 1.59
CA GLN A 21 -6.45 12.82 1.62
C GLN A 21 -7.81 12.14 1.79
N LEU A 22 -7.87 11.12 2.66
CA LEU A 22 -9.12 10.43 2.96
C LEU A 22 -10.09 11.41 3.64
N PRO A 23 -11.32 11.60 3.11
CA PRO A 23 -12.28 12.47 3.75
C PRO A 23 -12.59 12.01 5.17
N LYS A 24 -12.75 12.96 6.10
CA LYS A 24 -13.07 12.68 7.51
C LYS A 24 -14.33 11.83 7.73
N ALA A 25 -15.25 11.78 6.75
CA ALA A 25 -16.41 10.90 6.79
C ALA A 25 -16.06 9.40 6.74
N TYR A 26 -14.81 9.06 6.41
CA TYR A 26 -14.31 7.69 6.24
C TYR A 26 -13.15 7.36 7.18
N GLY A 27 -12.77 8.25 8.10
CA GLY A 27 -11.66 8.05 9.04
C GLY A 27 -11.93 8.64 10.42
N GLY A 28 -11.17 8.19 11.43
CA GLY A 28 -11.32 8.62 12.82
C GLY A 28 -12.47 7.92 13.58
N ASP A 29 -13.17 8.66 14.44
CA ASP A 29 -14.23 8.14 15.33
C ASP A 29 -15.48 7.62 14.62
N GLN A 30 -15.61 7.87 13.31
CA GLN A 30 -16.65 7.24 12.51
C GLN A 30 -16.12 5.89 12.04
N CYS A 31 -16.68 4.81 12.58
CA CYS A 31 -16.42 3.44 12.12
C CYS A 31 -17.38 3.10 10.97
N PRO A 32 -17.01 3.30 9.68
CA PRO A 32 -17.80 2.77 8.58
C PRO A 32 -17.88 1.25 8.69
N ALA A 33 -18.95 0.66 8.16
CA ALA A 33 -19.03 -0.78 8.02
C ALA A 33 -17.84 -1.26 7.15
N LEU A 34 -17.16 -2.32 7.60
CA LEU A 34 -16.04 -2.93 6.87
C LEU A 34 -16.56 -3.79 5.71
N ASP A 35 -17.27 -3.16 4.77
CA ASP A 35 -17.89 -3.80 3.63
C ASP A 35 -17.13 -3.54 2.32
N LEU A 36 -17.61 -4.16 1.24
CA LEU A 36 -17.03 -4.01 -0.09
C LEU A 36 -17.08 -2.55 -0.60
N SER A 37 -18.14 -1.81 -0.28
CA SER A 37 -18.29 -0.42 -0.72
C SER A 37 -17.22 0.47 -0.08
N PHE A 38 -16.99 0.28 1.22
CA PHE A 38 -15.94 0.98 1.94
C PHE A 38 -14.55 0.58 1.43
N LEU A 39 -14.28 -0.71 1.26
CA LEU A 39 -12.99 -1.20 0.74
C LEU A 39 -12.67 -0.62 -0.65
N CYS A 40 -13.63 -0.63 -1.59
CA CYS A 40 -13.45 -0.07 -2.93
C CYS A 40 -13.13 1.43 -2.88
N ARG A 41 -13.83 2.19 -2.03
CA ARG A 41 -13.55 3.63 -1.84
C ARG A 41 -12.17 3.83 -1.25
N LEU A 42 -11.87 3.12 -0.15
CA LEU A 42 -10.60 3.21 0.55
C LEU A 42 -9.42 2.92 -0.38
N GLN A 43 -9.50 1.90 -1.24
CA GLN A 43 -8.46 1.56 -2.21
C GLN A 43 -8.21 2.67 -3.25
N GLY A 44 -9.24 3.42 -3.65
CA GLY A 44 -9.12 4.46 -4.68
C GLY A 44 -8.25 5.64 -4.27
N TYR A 45 -8.24 6.01 -2.99
CA TYR A 45 -7.49 7.15 -2.48
C TYR A 45 -5.95 6.95 -2.54
N PRO A 46 -5.37 5.84 -2.01
CA PRO A 46 -3.96 5.54 -2.15
C PRO A 46 -3.52 5.47 -3.61
N VAL A 47 -4.32 4.87 -4.49
CA VAL A 47 -4.02 4.79 -5.94
C VAL A 47 -3.87 6.18 -6.57
N SER A 48 -4.66 7.15 -6.10
CA SER A 48 -4.63 8.52 -6.62
C SER A 48 -3.55 9.39 -5.96
N ALA A 49 -3.12 9.05 -4.75
CA ALA A 49 -2.24 9.89 -3.94
C ALA A 49 -0.79 9.40 -3.87
N ILE A 50 -0.55 8.09 -3.91
CA ILE A 50 0.77 7.47 -3.75
C ILE A 50 1.29 7.01 -5.12
N PRO A 51 2.37 7.62 -5.63
CA PRO A 51 2.92 7.25 -6.94
C PRO A 51 3.43 5.80 -6.96
N TYR A 52 3.18 5.10 -8.06
CA TYR A 52 3.92 3.88 -8.39
C TYR A 52 5.27 4.25 -9.00
N GLU A 53 6.38 3.92 -8.34
CA GLU A 53 7.72 4.34 -8.77
C GLU A 53 8.82 3.36 -8.33
N ASN A 54 9.96 3.42 -9.02
CA ASN A 54 11.16 2.63 -8.76
C ASN A 54 12.43 3.49 -8.64
N LEU A 55 12.30 4.78 -8.35
CA LEU A 55 13.42 5.74 -8.30
C LEU A 55 14.47 5.35 -7.27
N SER A 56 14.09 4.70 -6.16
CA SER A 56 15.05 4.19 -5.18
C SER A 56 16.01 3.16 -5.77
N LEU A 57 15.60 2.38 -6.78
CA LEU A 57 16.48 1.40 -7.43
C LEU A 57 17.52 2.07 -8.34
N HIS A 58 17.21 3.27 -8.85
CA HIS A 58 18.06 3.96 -9.83
C HIS A 58 18.93 5.06 -9.22
N TYR A 59 18.47 5.68 -8.13
CA TYR A 59 19.07 6.93 -7.62
C TYR A 59 19.39 6.94 -6.13
N ALA A 60 19.02 5.92 -5.36
CA ALA A 60 19.43 5.86 -3.96
C ALA A 60 20.92 5.53 -3.85
N LYS A 61 21.62 6.12 -2.88
CA LYS A 61 23.02 5.80 -2.58
C LYS A 61 23.20 4.29 -2.31
N ASP A 62 22.23 3.73 -1.60
CA ASP A 62 22.12 2.29 -1.36
C ASP A 62 20.88 1.78 -2.09
N ALA A 63 21.04 0.85 -3.03
CA ALA A 63 19.94 0.23 -3.78
C ALA A 63 19.09 -0.74 -2.93
N LYS A 64 18.99 -0.50 -1.62
CA LYS A 64 18.24 -1.31 -0.67
C LYS A 64 16.81 -0.79 -0.57
N VAL A 65 15.86 -1.69 -0.84
CA VAL A 65 14.44 -1.43 -0.63
C VAL A 65 13.99 -2.20 0.60
N SER A 66 13.60 -1.46 1.65
CA SER A 66 13.09 -2.05 2.88
C SER A 66 11.62 -2.42 2.71
N LEU A 67 11.23 -3.57 3.25
CA LEU A 67 9.83 -3.99 3.39
C LEU A 67 9.36 -3.93 4.85
N ASP A 68 10.18 -3.39 5.74
CA ASP A 68 9.77 -3.09 7.12
C ASP A 68 8.67 -2.02 7.13
N VAL A 69 7.60 -2.26 7.90
CA VAL A 69 6.39 -1.42 7.87
C VAL A 69 6.67 0.01 8.35
N ALA A 70 7.53 0.20 9.35
CA ALA A 70 7.87 1.53 9.84
C ALA A 70 8.71 2.31 8.80
N GLU A 71 9.61 1.61 8.12
CA GLU A 71 10.38 2.16 6.99
C GLU A 71 9.49 2.52 5.79
N LEU A 72 8.54 1.65 5.45
CA LEU A 72 7.56 1.89 4.41
C LEU A 72 6.69 3.10 4.72
N HIS A 73 6.17 3.21 5.94
CA HIS A 73 5.41 4.38 6.40
C HIS A 73 6.24 5.66 6.27
N ARG A 74 7.48 5.66 6.80
CA ARG A 74 8.40 6.80 6.68
C ARG A 74 8.63 7.19 5.21
N LYS A 75 8.81 6.22 4.32
CA LYS A 75 9.03 6.48 2.89
C LYS A 75 7.77 7.05 2.22
N LEU A 76 6.67 6.30 2.26
CA LEU A 76 5.46 6.55 1.47
C LEU A 76 4.62 7.71 2.04
N VAL A 77 4.59 7.83 3.37
CA VAL A 77 3.79 8.81 4.10
C VAL A 77 4.63 10.03 4.43
N GLN A 78 5.61 9.91 5.32
CA GLN A 78 6.33 11.07 5.87
C GLN A 78 7.20 11.79 4.83
N ARG A 79 7.84 11.05 3.92
CA ARG A 79 8.68 11.61 2.85
C ARG A 79 7.93 11.86 1.54
N CYS A 80 6.62 11.61 1.51
CA CYS A 80 5.77 11.76 0.33
C CYS A 80 6.32 11.07 -0.93
N ARG A 81 6.96 9.91 -0.78
CA ARG A 81 7.47 9.11 -1.90
C ARG A 81 6.46 8.05 -2.34
N GLY A 82 6.79 7.38 -3.44
CA GLY A 82 6.06 6.22 -3.91
C GLY A 82 6.82 4.92 -3.64
N GLY A 83 6.37 3.86 -4.30
CA GLY A 83 7.06 2.58 -4.31
C GLY A 83 6.52 1.67 -5.40
N TYR A 84 7.10 0.49 -5.54
CA TYR A 84 6.54 -0.55 -6.41
C TYR A 84 5.58 -1.45 -5.62
N CYS A 85 5.11 -2.52 -6.26
CA CYS A 85 3.99 -3.34 -5.77
C CYS A 85 4.17 -3.87 -4.33
N MET A 86 5.36 -4.35 -3.95
CA MET A 86 5.56 -4.88 -2.61
C MET A 86 5.47 -3.78 -1.54
N GLU A 87 6.08 -2.62 -1.77
CA GLU A 87 6.10 -1.52 -0.80
C GLU A 87 4.69 -0.97 -0.53
N ILE A 88 3.94 -0.69 -1.60
CA ILE A 88 2.59 -0.13 -1.51
C ILE A 88 1.61 -1.15 -0.94
N ASN A 89 1.66 -2.40 -1.42
CA ASN A 89 0.69 -3.41 -0.99
C ASN A 89 0.93 -3.88 0.45
N ILE A 90 2.19 -3.95 0.92
CA ILE A 90 2.47 -4.28 2.32
C ILE A 90 1.94 -3.18 3.23
N LEU A 91 2.22 -1.91 2.92
CA LEU A 91 1.68 -0.81 3.73
C LEU A 91 0.14 -0.82 3.73
N PHE A 92 -0.48 -1.05 2.57
CA PHE A 92 -1.94 -1.12 2.48
C PHE A 92 -2.54 -2.33 3.21
N GLN A 93 -1.88 -3.49 3.20
CA GLN A 93 -2.27 -4.63 4.02
C GLN A 93 -2.30 -4.25 5.50
N HIS A 94 -1.27 -3.55 5.99
CA HIS A 94 -1.20 -3.11 7.38
C HIS A 94 -2.28 -2.08 7.74
N VAL A 95 -2.68 -1.23 6.80
CA VAL A 95 -3.84 -0.34 6.95
C VAL A 95 -5.14 -1.15 7.07
N LEU A 96 -5.35 -2.14 6.21
CA LEU A 96 -6.55 -3.00 6.26
C LEU A 96 -6.61 -3.83 7.55
N LEU A 97 -5.48 -4.40 7.99
CA LEU A 97 -5.38 -5.12 9.26
C LEU A 97 -5.67 -4.21 10.46
N PHE A 98 -5.20 -2.95 10.43
CA PHE A 98 -5.45 -1.99 11.51
C PHE A 98 -6.95 -1.66 11.60
N LEU A 99 -7.62 -1.53 10.46
CA LEU A 99 -9.06 -1.29 10.38
C LEU A 99 -9.91 -2.51 10.77
N GLY A 100 -9.31 -3.70 10.90
CA GLY A 100 -10.00 -4.94 11.28
C GLY A 100 -10.47 -5.81 10.12
N PHE A 101 -10.00 -5.57 8.89
CA PHE A 101 -10.24 -6.49 7.78
C PHE A 101 -9.43 -7.78 7.95
N GLU A 102 -10.01 -8.89 7.50
CA GLU A 102 -9.26 -10.14 7.30
C GLU A 102 -8.59 -10.13 5.92
N VAL A 103 -7.26 -10.09 5.90
CA VAL A 103 -6.48 -9.99 4.66
C VAL A 103 -5.23 -10.88 4.68
N TYR A 104 -4.83 -11.34 3.49
CA TYR A 104 -3.59 -12.07 3.27
C TYR A 104 -2.87 -11.54 2.02
N LEU A 105 -1.54 -11.70 1.97
CA LEU A 105 -0.75 -11.34 0.81
C LEU A 105 -0.73 -12.48 -0.21
N ALA A 106 -0.84 -12.14 -1.48
CA ALA A 106 -0.72 -13.08 -2.59
C ALA A 106 0.33 -12.60 -3.60
N GLY A 107 1.17 -13.53 -4.05
CA GLY A 107 2.06 -13.30 -5.19
C GLY A 107 1.32 -13.61 -6.51
N ALA A 108 1.64 -12.86 -7.56
CA ALA A 108 1.06 -13.05 -8.89
C ALA A 108 2.12 -12.90 -9.99
N ARG A 109 1.83 -13.48 -11.16
CA ARG A 109 2.61 -13.28 -12.40
C ARG A 109 1.92 -12.24 -13.27
N LEU A 110 2.69 -11.35 -13.88
CA LEU A 110 2.15 -10.31 -14.76
C LEU A 110 2.11 -10.84 -16.20
N PHE A 111 0.93 -10.84 -16.81
CA PHE A 111 0.78 -11.09 -18.24
C PHE A 111 1.19 -9.84 -19.02
N ARG A 112 2.17 -9.96 -19.93
CA ARG A 112 2.64 -8.85 -20.74
C ARG A 112 1.97 -8.91 -22.11
N VAL A 113 1.41 -7.77 -22.52
CA VAL A 113 0.84 -7.54 -23.85
C VAL A 113 1.36 -6.20 -24.33
N GLY A 114 1.82 -6.12 -25.59
CA GLY A 114 2.55 -4.95 -26.09
C GLY A 114 4.06 -5.09 -25.89
N ASP A 115 4.83 -4.14 -26.43
CA ASP A 115 6.31 -4.10 -26.46
C ASP A 115 6.97 -4.80 -27.68
N GLY A 116 6.21 -5.11 -28.74
CA GLY A 116 6.75 -5.78 -29.94
C GLY A 116 7.20 -7.23 -29.71
N LYS A 117 6.84 -7.81 -28.56
CA LYS A 117 7.10 -9.19 -28.17
C LYS A 117 5.80 -10.00 -28.13
N PRO A 118 5.84 -11.32 -28.33
CA PRO A 118 4.68 -12.18 -28.13
C PRO A 118 4.12 -12.02 -26.71
N ALA A 119 2.79 -12.03 -26.60
CA ALA A 119 2.14 -11.97 -25.30
C ALA A 119 2.54 -13.18 -24.45
N ALA A 120 3.03 -12.93 -23.24
CA ALA A 120 3.57 -13.97 -22.38
C ALA A 120 3.48 -13.56 -20.91
N TRP A 121 3.42 -14.56 -20.04
CA TRP A 121 3.63 -14.36 -18.61
C TRP A 121 5.06 -13.91 -18.35
N SER A 122 5.23 -12.95 -17.44
CA SER A 122 6.53 -12.45 -17.00
C SER A 122 6.79 -12.77 -15.54
N GLY A 123 8.08 -12.77 -15.20
CA GLY A 123 8.57 -13.26 -13.92
C GLY A 123 8.91 -14.74 -14.01
N TRP A 124 8.84 -15.42 -12.87
CA TRP A 124 9.08 -16.87 -12.77
C TRP A 124 8.24 -17.65 -13.79
#